data_AF-A0A453RTH9-F1
#
_entry.id   AF-A0A453RTH9-F1
#
_cell.length_a   1.000
_cell.length_b   1.000
_cell.length_c   1.000
_cell.angle_alpha   90.00
_cell.angle_beta   90.00
_cell.angle_gamma   90.00
#
_symmetry.space_group_name_H-M   'P 1'
#
loop_
_entity.id
_entity.type
_entity.pdbx_description
1 polymer ?
#
loop_
_entity_poly.entity_id
_entity_poly.type
_entity_poly.pdbx_seq_one_letter_code
_entity_poly.pdbx_strand_id
1 'polypeptide(L)'
;EATLMDWWQHAKEATPQAQCKALQSVALLVPWLIWKHRNSCVFDNATPSLGTLIDRIKEGGSWAKAGATGLRVVLPPSWDVH
;
A
#
# COMPACT_ATOMS: atom_id res chain seq x y z
N GLU A 1 20.51 9.75 7.85
CA GLU A 1 19.13 9.25 8.07
C GLU A 1 18.45 9.25 6.71
N ALA A 2 17.92 8.11 6.24
CA ALA A 2 17.25 8.08 4.93
C ALA A 2 15.84 8.66 5.11
N THR A 3 15.50 9.69 4.31
CA THR A 3 14.19 10.33 4.38
C THR A 3 13.15 9.57 3.56
N LEU A 4 11.87 9.86 3.81
CA LEU A 4 10.79 9.36 2.96
C LEU A 4 10.97 9.78 1.49
N MET A 5 11.54 10.97 1.25
CA MET A 5 11.82 11.46 -0.10
C MET A 5 12.96 10.68 -0.75
N ASP A 6 14.00 10.32 0.01
CA ASP A 6 15.08 9.46 -0.49
C ASP A 6 14.51 8.08 -0.88
N TRP A 7 13.67 7.49 -0.04
CA TRP A 7 12.99 6.24 -0.38
C TRP A 7 12.13 6.38 -1.65
N TRP A 8 11.33 7.46 -1.75
CA TRP A 8 10.45 7.69 -2.89
C TRP A 8 11.21 7.83 -4.21
N GLN A 9 12.32 8.55 -4.19
CA GLN A 9 13.17 8.74 -5.35
C GLN A 9 13.79 7.41 -5.82
N HIS A 10 14.34 6.63 -4.89
CA HIS A 10 14.86 5.29 -5.19
C HIS A 10 13.76 4.33 -5.70
N ALA A 11 12.57 4.37 -5.10
CA ALA A 11 11.45 3.53 -5.52
C ALA A 11 10.97 3.87 -6.94
N LYS A 12 10.94 5.16 -7.29
CA LYS A 12 10.61 5.61 -8.65
C LYS A 12 11.65 5.18 -9.68
N GLU A 13 12.94 5.28 -9.35
CA GLU A 13 14.03 4.89 -10.25
C GLU A 13 14.08 3.38 -10.48
N ALA A 14 13.77 2.59 -9.45
CA ALA A 14 13.71 1.14 -9.53
C ALA A 14 12.44 0.60 -10.23
N THR A 15 11.41 1.43 -10.41
CA THR A 15 10.12 1.00 -10.95
C THR A 15 10.03 1.27 -12.46
N PRO A 16 9.73 0.26 -13.30
CA PRO A 16 9.45 0.47 -14.72
C PRO A 16 8.34 1.51 -14.95
N GLN A 17 8.46 2.33 -15.99
CA GLN A 17 7.52 3.43 -16.27
C GLN A 17 6.04 2.98 -16.35
N ALA A 18 5.80 1.75 -16.82
CA ALA A 18 4.47 1.13 -16.86
C ALA A 18 3.83 0.91 -15.46
N GLN A 19 4.65 0.84 -14.40
CA GLN A 19 4.26 0.54 -13.02
C GLN A 19 4.39 1.74 -12.08
N CYS A 20 5.02 2.84 -12.52
CA CYS A 20 5.12 4.08 -11.74
C CYS A 20 3.75 4.60 -11.28
N LYS A 21 2.70 4.46 -12.10
CA LYS A 21 1.33 4.83 -11.72
C LYS A 21 0.81 3.96 -10.56
N ALA A 22 1.06 2.66 -10.61
CA ALA A 22 0.67 1.74 -9.53
C ALA A 22 1.44 2.05 -8.24
N LEU A 23 2.74 2.34 -8.33
CA LEU A 23 3.54 2.78 -7.19
C LEU A 23 2.99 4.06 -6.55
N GLN A 24 2.66 5.06 -7.36
CA GLN A 24 2.02 6.30 -6.89
C GLN A 24 0.69 6.03 -6.19
N SER A 25 -0.15 5.17 -6.75
CA SER A 25 -1.43 4.79 -6.12
C SER A 25 -1.21 4.12 -4.77
N VAL A 26 -0.29 3.16 -4.67
CA VAL A 26 0.02 2.47 -3.39
C VAL A 26 0.61 3.45 -2.37
N ALA A 27 1.53 4.32 -2.78
CA ALA A 27 2.15 5.32 -1.92
C ALA A 27 1.16 6.34 -1.36
N LEU A 28 0.00 6.55 -2.01
CA LEU A 28 -1.10 7.37 -1.49
C LEU A 28 -2.08 6.55 -0.65
N LEU A 29 -2.44 5.35 -1.10
CA LEU A 29 -3.45 4.51 -0.45
C LEU A 29 -2.99 4.01 0.93
N VAL A 30 -1.73 3.62 1.08
CA VAL A 30 -1.22 3.06 2.36
C VAL A 30 -1.28 4.10 3.48
N PRO A 31 -0.72 5.32 3.33
CA PRO A 31 -0.88 6.38 4.34
C PRO A 31 -2.34 6.74 4.61
N TRP A 32 -3.18 6.75 3.58
CA TRP A 32 -4.62 7.03 3.73
C TRP A 32 -5.35 5.97 4.56
N LEU A 33 -5.08 4.68 4.33
CA LEU A 33 -5.63 3.58 5.13
C LEU A 33 -5.16 3.63 6.58
N ILE A 34 -3.88 3.96 6.81
CA ILE A 34 -3.32 4.16 8.16
C ILE A 34 -4.05 5.30 8.87
N TRP A 35 -4.23 6.43 8.19
CA TRP A 35 -4.94 7.59 8.73
C TRP A 35 -6.40 7.24 9.08
N LYS A 36 -7.11 6.55 8.17
CA LYS A 36 -8.49 6.12 8.40
C LYS A 36 -8.62 5.17 9.60
N HIS A 37 -7.70 4.20 9.72
CA HIS A 37 -7.68 3.27 10.86
C HIS A 37 -7.44 4.00 12.18
N ARG A 38 -6.47 4.93 12.21
CA ARG A 38 -6.18 5.76 13.39
C ARG A 38 -7.40 6.59 13.80
N ASN A 39 -8.08 7.20 12.83
CA ASN A 39 -9.30 7.95 13.12
C ASN A 39 -10.38 7.06 13.72
N SER A 40 -10.61 5.88 13.17
CA SER A 40 -11.62 4.97 13.73
C SER A 40 -11.28 4.51 15.16
N CYS A 41 -9.99 4.33 15.47
CA CYS A 41 -9.57 4.04 16.84
C CYS A 41 -9.88 5.18 17.81
N VAL A 42 -9.76 6.43 17.36
CA VAL A 42 -10.00 7.63 18.19
C VAL A 42 -11.48 7.98 18.29
N PHE A 43 -12.23 7.89 17.19
CA PHE A 43 -13.60 8.39 17.09
C PHE A 43 -14.66 7.31 17.30
N ASP A 44 -14.37 6.05 16.92
CA ASP A 44 -15.32 4.94 16.97
C ASP A 44 -14.99 3.92 18.07
N ASN A 45 -13.98 4.20 18.92
CA ASN A 45 -13.42 3.25 19.89
C ASN A 45 -12.99 1.91 19.28
N ALA A 46 -12.64 1.90 17.99
CA ALA A 46 -12.14 0.70 17.34
C ALA A 46 -10.82 0.26 18.00
N THR A 47 -10.63 -1.05 18.17
CA THR A 47 -9.38 -1.57 18.73
C THR A 47 -8.24 -1.39 17.70
N PRO A 48 -7.10 -0.79 18.10
CA PRO A 48 -5.95 -0.68 17.21
C PRO A 48 -5.42 -2.09 16.87
N SER A 49 -5.57 -2.48 15.62
CA SER A 49 -5.13 -3.79 15.11
C SER A 49 -4.26 -3.63 13.88
N LEU A 50 -2.97 -3.99 14.01
CA LEU A 50 -2.05 -4.02 12.89
C LEU A 50 -2.44 -5.11 11.88
N GLY A 51 -2.96 -6.26 12.35
CA GLY A 51 -3.43 -7.33 11.48
C GLY A 51 -4.55 -6.86 10.56
N THR A 52 -5.58 -6.22 11.13
CA THR A 52 -6.70 -5.67 10.36
C THR A 52 -6.28 -4.58 9.37
N LEU A 53 -5.31 -3.76 9.74
CA LEU A 53 -4.74 -2.75 8.85
C LEU A 53 -3.97 -3.40 7.69
N ILE A 54 -3.14 -4.41 7.97
CA ILE A 54 -2.41 -5.17 6.96
C ILE A 54 -3.37 -5.90 6.02
N ASP A 55 -4.43 -6.51 6.53
CA ASP A 55 -5.43 -7.20 5.70
C ASP A 55 -6.15 -6.25 4.76
N ARG A 56 -6.52 -5.04 5.22
CA ARG A 56 -7.08 -3.99 4.35
C ARG A 56 -6.10 -3.50 3.29
N ILE A 57 -4.82 -3.43 3.61
CA ILE A 57 -3.77 -3.08 2.64
C ILE A 57 -3.59 -4.21 1.61
N LYS A 58 -3.64 -5.47 2.06
CA LYS A 58 -3.56 -6.68 1.22
C LYS A 58 -4.79 -6.86 0.32
N GLU A 59 -5.99 -6.46 0.74
CA GLU A 59 -7.17 -6.39 -0.13
C GLU A 59 -6.92 -5.49 -1.36
N GLY A 60 -6.14 -4.40 -1.19
CA GLY A 60 -5.65 -3.59 -2.31
C GLY A 60 -4.75 -4.38 -3.29
N GLY A 61 -4.12 -5.46 -2.84
CA GLY A 61 -3.41 -6.41 -3.68
C GLY A 61 -4.30 -7.34 -4.50
N SER A 62 -5.51 -7.65 -4.01
CA SER A 62 -6.52 -8.34 -4.85
C SER A 62 -7.00 -7.49 -6.03
N TRP A 63 -6.82 -6.16 -6.00
CA TRP A 63 -7.09 -5.31 -7.18
C TRP A 63 -6.12 -5.61 -8.34
N ALA A 64 -4.92 -6.11 -8.04
CA ALA A 64 -3.98 -6.60 -9.06
C ALA A 64 -4.55 -7.80 -9.83
N LYS A 65 -5.27 -8.70 -9.13
CA LYS A 65 -5.99 -9.85 -9.73
C LYS A 65 -7.23 -9.43 -10.52
N ALA A 66 -7.88 -8.32 -10.12
CA ALA A 66 -9.06 -7.76 -10.77
C ALA A 66 -8.77 -6.88 -12.03
N GLY A 67 -7.53 -6.88 -12.54
CA GLY A 67 -7.17 -6.19 -13.78
C GLY A 67 -6.27 -4.96 -13.60
N ALA A 68 -5.86 -4.62 -12.37
CA ALA A 68 -4.87 -3.59 -12.12
C ALA A 68 -3.44 -4.17 -12.22
N THR A 69 -3.07 -4.69 -13.39
CA THR A 69 -1.86 -5.51 -13.65
C THR A 69 -0.55 -4.86 -13.18
N GLY A 70 -0.51 -3.52 -13.11
CA GLY A 70 0.64 -2.77 -12.59
C GLY A 70 0.91 -2.93 -11.10
N LEU A 71 -0.07 -3.33 -10.29
CA LEU A 71 0.08 -3.54 -8.84
C LEU A 71 0.80 -4.85 -8.49
N ARG A 72 0.79 -5.86 -9.39
CA ARG A 72 1.39 -7.18 -9.14
C ARG A 72 2.92 -7.14 -8.97
N VAL A 73 3.57 -6.08 -9.45
CA VAL A 73 5.03 -5.91 -9.37
C VAL A 73 5.46 -4.99 -8.21
N VAL A 74 4.53 -4.19 -7.68
CA VAL A 74 4.80 -3.26 -6.57
C VAL A 74 4.57 -3.93 -5.20
N LEU A 75 3.73 -4.96 -5.16
CA LEU A 75 3.39 -5.65 -3.92
C LEU A 75 4.37 -6.79 -3.62
N PRO A 76 4.65 -7.07 -2.32
CA PRO A 76 5.50 -8.20 -1.95
C PRO A 76 4.94 -9.51 -2.50
N PRO A 77 5.77 -10.43 -3.03
CA PRO A 77 5.33 -11.74 -3.52
C PRO A 77 4.57 -12.56 -2.46
N SER A 78 4.88 -12.33 -1.18
CA SER A 78 4.21 -12.98 -0.04
C SER A 78 2.76 -12.55 0.17
N TRP A 79 2.28 -11.53 -0.54
CA TRP A 79 0.89 -11.08 -0.53
C TRP A 79 0.09 -11.68 -1.68
N ASP A 80 0.76 -12.39 -2.59
CA ASP A 80 0.12 -13.23 -3.60
C ASP A 80 -0.24 -14.58 -2.97
N VAL A 81 -1.23 -14.56 -2.09
CA VAL A 81 -1.88 -15.79 -1.63
C VAL A 81 -2.97 -16.13 -2.66
N HIS A 82 -2.71 -17.21 -3.39
CA HIS A 82 -3.41 -17.85 -4.52
C HIS A 82 -2.92 -17.55 -5.93
#